data_AF-A0A955ZRC2-F1
#
_entry.id   AF-A0A955ZRC2-F1
#
_cell.length_a   1.000
_cell.length_b   1.000
_cell.length_c   1.000
_cell.angle_alpha   90.00
_cell.angle_beta   90.00
_cell.angle_gamma   90.00
#
_symmetry.space_group_name_H-M   'P 1'
#
loop_
_entity.id
_entity.type
_entity.pdbx_description
1 polymer ?
#
loop_
_entity_poly.entity_id
_entity_poly.type
_entity_poly.pdbx_seq_one_letter_code
_entity_poly.pdbx_strand_id
1 'polypeptide(L)'
;MWQSLARQFFENRLPLITIEWSTRLTASAGLFVSQIGPRSRWASREYRQGAARVIRLSAPLLRDQPEEELRRTLAHEMIHQWQFDIRKHRPSHGAEFREMMHRMNAAGLGVTVRHQLNVAVHGHHRYTWQCLQCGMAYHRQRRTIIPTRHICSRCRGKLVEVKLGHTQKTHEESLDGKGVNRGASQGEGESAGQMLCAGEMRDDRALSTKGVFTLDDFREEFVREFGGPAMAPPTNGNRIDHNGT
;
A
#
# COMPACT_ATOMS: atom_id res chain seq x y z
N MET A 1 6.60 1.24 -17.47
CA MET A 1 6.74 1.81 -16.11
C MET A 1 7.95 1.27 -15.33
N TRP A 2 8.00 -0.04 -15.01
CA TRP A 2 9.08 -0.63 -14.18
C TRP A 2 10.49 -0.31 -14.71
N GLN A 3 10.74 -0.49 -16.01
CA GLN A 3 12.05 -0.23 -16.63
C GLN A 3 12.54 1.22 -16.40
N SER A 4 11.61 2.19 -16.45
CA SER A 4 11.91 3.61 -16.22
C SER A 4 12.34 3.83 -14.78
N LEU A 5 11.61 3.27 -13.81
CA LEU A 5 11.95 3.33 -12.39
C LEU A 5 13.28 2.62 -12.09
N ALA A 6 13.48 1.42 -12.65
CA ALA A 6 14.70 0.64 -12.53
C ALA A 6 15.93 1.42 -13.01
N ARG A 7 15.81 2.09 -14.16
CA ARG A 7 16.87 2.92 -14.72
C ARG A 7 17.14 4.16 -13.86
N GLN A 8 16.08 4.86 -13.45
CA GLN A 8 16.20 6.15 -12.78
C GLN A 8 16.71 6.05 -11.34
N PHE A 9 16.29 5.02 -10.59
CA PHE A 9 16.54 4.95 -9.14
C PHE A 9 17.42 3.78 -8.73
N PHE A 10 17.58 2.76 -9.58
CA PHE A 10 18.23 1.51 -9.20
C PHE A 10 19.36 1.08 -10.14
N GLU A 11 19.82 1.97 -11.04
CA GLU A 11 20.92 1.69 -11.99
C GLU A 11 20.68 0.42 -12.84
N ASN A 12 19.42 0.02 -13.06
CA ASN A 12 19.03 -1.27 -13.66
C ASN A 12 19.62 -2.52 -12.97
N ARG A 13 19.97 -2.42 -11.67
CA ARG A 13 20.56 -3.52 -10.90
C ARG A 13 19.52 -4.48 -10.34
N LEU A 14 18.24 -4.10 -10.35
CA LEU A 14 17.16 -4.96 -9.87
C LEU A 14 16.97 -6.13 -10.85
N PRO A 15 16.98 -7.38 -10.35
CA PRO A 15 16.60 -8.52 -11.16
C PRO A 15 15.17 -8.37 -11.67
N LEU A 16 14.90 -8.84 -12.88
CA LEU A 16 13.54 -8.86 -13.38
C LEU A 16 12.74 -9.92 -12.60
N ILE A 17 11.59 -9.52 -12.07
CA ILE A 17 10.68 -10.38 -11.32
C ILE A 17 9.27 -10.29 -11.91
N THR A 18 8.43 -11.27 -11.59
CA THR A 18 7.02 -11.24 -11.98
C THR A 18 6.31 -10.10 -11.26
N ILE A 19 5.50 -9.35 -12.00
CA ILE A 19 4.55 -8.38 -11.46
C ILE A 19 3.16 -8.88 -11.85
N GLU A 20 2.28 -9.09 -10.88
CA GLU A 20 0.94 -9.65 -11.14
C GLU A 20 -0.16 -8.82 -10.47
N TRP A 21 -1.33 -8.82 -11.10
CA TRP A 21 -2.55 -8.31 -10.48
C TRP A 21 -3.15 -9.34 -9.52
N SER A 22 -3.58 -8.88 -8.35
CA SER A 22 -4.30 -9.69 -7.38
C SER A 22 -5.73 -9.17 -7.20
N THR A 23 -6.70 -10.05 -7.39
CA THR A 23 -8.13 -9.77 -7.12
C THR A 23 -8.49 -9.86 -5.63
N ARG A 24 -7.58 -10.41 -4.81
CA ARG A 24 -7.83 -10.72 -3.39
C ARG A 24 -7.03 -9.83 -2.44
N LEU A 25 -5.96 -9.21 -2.93
CA LEU A 25 -5.16 -8.26 -2.14
C LEU A 25 -6.02 -7.01 -1.87
N THR A 26 -6.49 -6.87 -0.64
CA THR A 26 -7.34 -5.75 -0.20
C THR A 26 -6.79 -5.03 1.02
N ALA A 27 -5.76 -5.59 1.66
CA ALA A 27 -5.11 -5.01 2.84
C ALA A 27 -4.09 -3.90 2.49
N SER A 28 -3.56 -3.90 1.27
CA SER A 28 -2.59 -2.92 0.76
C SER A 28 -2.68 -2.80 -0.76
N ALA A 29 -2.22 -1.68 -1.32
CA ALA A 29 -2.21 -1.44 -2.77
C ALA A 29 -1.22 -2.35 -3.51
N GLY A 30 -0.10 -2.63 -2.87
CA GLY A 30 0.99 -3.46 -3.39
C GLY A 30 1.51 -4.41 -2.33
N LEU A 31 2.21 -5.45 -2.77
CA LEU A 31 2.93 -6.37 -1.90
C LEU A 31 4.11 -7.03 -2.64
N PHE A 32 5.32 -6.80 -2.16
CA PHE A 32 6.49 -7.60 -2.50
C PHE A 32 6.53 -8.90 -1.69
N VAL A 33 6.66 -10.04 -2.38
CA VAL A 33 6.74 -11.38 -1.78
C VAL A 33 8.02 -12.06 -2.22
N SER A 34 8.68 -12.76 -1.29
CA SER A 34 9.75 -13.70 -1.62
C SER A 34 9.55 -15.04 -0.91
N GLN A 35 9.79 -16.13 -1.64
CA GLN A 35 9.75 -17.51 -1.14
C GLN A 35 11.06 -17.91 -0.42
N ILE A 36 12.09 -17.08 -0.47
CA ILE A 36 13.40 -17.36 0.12
C ILE A 36 13.89 -16.18 0.97
N GLY A 37 14.90 -16.42 1.81
CA GLY A 37 15.59 -15.34 2.51
C GLY A 37 16.55 -14.54 1.60
N PRO A 38 16.83 -13.26 1.89
CA PRO A 38 17.72 -12.41 1.07
C PRO A 38 19.13 -12.98 0.87
N ARG A 39 19.60 -13.77 1.86
CA ARG A 39 20.92 -14.40 1.87
C ARG A 39 20.86 -15.92 1.68
N SER A 40 19.73 -16.45 1.23
CA SER A 40 19.57 -17.90 1.04
C SER A 40 20.60 -18.43 0.03
N ARG A 41 21.35 -19.46 0.44
CA ARG A 41 22.31 -20.18 -0.41
C ARG A 41 21.76 -21.51 -0.92
N TRP A 42 20.62 -21.96 -0.38
CA TRP A 42 20.02 -23.28 -0.60
C TRP A 42 19.04 -23.30 -1.80
N ALA A 43 19.14 -22.32 -2.69
CA ALA A 43 18.25 -22.18 -3.85
C ALA A 43 19.05 -22.06 -5.14
N SER A 44 18.43 -22.50 -6.25
CA SER A 44 19.02 -22.42 -7.59
C SER A 44 19.43 -20.98 -7.95
N ARG A 45 20.30 -20.85 -8.95
CA ARG A 45 20.72 -19.53 -9.43
C ARG A 45 19.51 -18.76 -9.97
N GLU A 46 18.59 -19.39 -10.70
CA GLU A 46 17.39 -18.71 -11.22
C GLU A 46 16.49 -18.19 -10.09
N TYR A 47 16.25 -19.00 -9.05
CA TYR A 47 15.47 -18.59 -7.87
C TYR A 47 16.09 -17.39 -7.17
N ARG A 48 17.42 -17.40 -7.00
CA ARG A 48 18.16 -16.26 -6.43
C ARG A 48 18.21 -15.04 -7.35
N GLN A 49 17.92 -15.19 -8.64
CA GLN A 49 17.94 -14.14 -9.66
C GLN A 49 16.56 -13.62 -10.07
N GLY A 50 15.49 -13.99 -9.36
CA GLY A 50 14.20 -13.30 -9.50
C GLY A 50 13.02 -14.23 -9.39
N ALA A 51 13.16 -15.49 -9.80
CA ALA A 51 12.04 -16.43 -9.91
C ALA A 51 11.33 -16.73 -8.57
N ALA A 52 12.02 -16.50 -7.44
CA ALA A 52 11.44 -16.66 -6.10
C ALA A 52 10.68 -15.43 -5.59
N ARG A 53 10.55 -14.36 -6.38
CA ARG A 53 9.92 -13.09 -5.96
C ARG A 53 8.84 -12.65 -6.92
N VAL A 54 7.85 -11.97 -6.36
CA VAL A 54 6.71 -11.41 -7.08
C VAL A 54 6.35 -10.07 -6.45
N ILE A 55 6.02 -9.08 -7.27
CA ILE A 55 5.26 -7.90 -6.83
C ILE A 55 3.80 -8.13 -7.19
N ARG A 56 2.92 -8.06 -6.19
CA ARG A 56 1.47 -8.13 -6.37
C ARG A 56 0.88 -6.74 -6.29
N LEU A 57 0.01 -6.40 -7.22
CA LEU A 57 -0.73 -5.14 -7.24
C LEU A 57 -2.22 -5.41 -7.04
N SER A 58 -2.86 -4.63 -6.18
CA SER A 58 -4.26 -4.81 -5.81
C SER A 58 -5.17 -4.30 -6.92
N ALA A 59 -5.81 -5.22 -7.65
CA ALA A 59 -6.85 -4.86 -8.61
C ALA A 59 -8.01 -4.11 -7.93
N PRO A 60 -8.55 -4.54 -6.77
CA PRO A 60 -9.66 -3.83 -6.12
C PRO A 60 -9.31 -2.40 -5.67
N LEU A 61 -8.07 -2.14 -5.25
CA LEU A 61 -7.69 -0.83 -4.69
C LEU A 61 -7.14 0.13 -5.74
N LEU A 62 -6.57 -0.37 -6.84
CA LEU A 62 -5.91 0.46 -7.86
C LEU A 62 -6.74 0.66 -9.13
N ARG A 63 -7.76 -0.15 -9.40
CA ARG A 63 -8.58 -0.08 -10.63
C ARG A 63 -9.06 1.33 -10.96
N ASP A 64 -9.58 2.03 -9.97
CA ASP A 64 -10.20 3.35 -10.14
C ASP A 64 -9.26 4.49 -9.74
N GLN A 65 -7.97 4.20 -9.57
CA GLN A 65 -6.97 5.20 -9.20
C GLN A 65 -6.26 5.76 -10.43
N PRO A 66 -5.77 7.01 -10.35
CA PRO A 66 -4.88 7.56 -11.37
C PRO A 66 -3.63 6.70 -11.57
N GLU A 67 -3.03 6.79 -12.75
CA GLU A 67 -1.78 6.09 -13.07
C GLU A 67 -0.67 6.42 -12.08
N GLU A 68 -0.62 7.65 -11.59
CA GLU A 68 0.38 8.12 -10.64
C GLU A 68 0.35 7.30 -9.35
N GLU A 69 -0.83 6.85 -8.90
CA GLU A 69 -0.96 5.98 -7.73
C GLU A 69 -0.44 4.57 -8.01
N LEU A 70 -0.69 4.03 -9.21
CA LEU A 70 -0.08 2.77 -9.64
C LEU A 70 1.44 2.88 -9.69
N ARG A 71 1.97 3.97 -10.26
CA ARG A 71 3.42 4.23 -10.37
C ARG A 71 4.06 4.37 -9.00
N ARG A 72 3.41 5.11 -8.09
CA ARG A 72 3.84 5.27 -6.70
C ARG A 72 3.85 3.94 -5.95
N THR A 73 2.80 3.14 -6.17
CA THR A 73 2.68 1.81 -5.56
C THR A 73 3.78 0.87 -6.04
N LEU A 74 4.00 0.82 -7.35
CA LEU A 74 5.06 0.01 -7.92
C LEU A 74 6.44 0.46 -7.41
N ALA A 75 6.70 1.77 -7.35
CA ALA A 75 7.94 2.31 -6.82
C ALA A 75 8.17 1.89 -5.36
N HIS A 76 7.14 1.93 -4.52
CA HIS A 76 7.19 1.44 -3.13
C HIS A 76 7.64 -0.03 -3.07
N GLU A 77 6.98 -0.91 -3.83
CA GLU A 77 7.32 -2.34 -3.83
C GLU A 77 8.72 -2.61 -4.44
N MET A 78 9.17 -1.78 -5.39
CA MET A 78 10.54 -1.84 -5.93
C MET A 78 11.60 -1.44 -4.90
N ILE A 79 11.30 -0.55 -3.93
CA ILE A 79 12.22 -0.27 -2.82
C ILE A 79 12.38 -1.53 -1.96
N HIS A 80 11.30 -2.26 -1.68
CA HIS A 80 11.37 -3.53 -0.96
C HIS A 80 12.19 -4.58 -1.74
N GLN A 81 11.99 -4.66 -3.05
CA GLN A 81 12.83 -5.48 -3.90
C GLN A 81 14.31 -5.07 -3.80
N TRP A 82 14.63 -3.78 -3.85
CA TRP A 82 15.99 -3.27 -3.73
C TRP A 82 16.64 -3.64 -2.39
N GLN A 83 15.91 -3.50 -1.28
CA GLN A 83 16.39 -3.95 0.03
C GLN A 83 16.72 -5.45 0.03
N PHE A 84 15.85 -6.26 -0.58
CA PHE A 84 16.04 -7.70 -0.67
C PHE A 84 17.20 -8.10 -1.57
N ASP A 85 17.24 -7.57 -2.80
CA ASP A 85 18.13 -8.03 -3.85
C ASP A 85 19.50 -7.36 -3.83
N ILE A 86 19.55 -6.07 -3.49
CA ILE A 86 20.80 -5.30 -3.50
C ILE A 86 21.38 -5.22 -2.10
N ARG A 87 20.58 -4.82 -1.11
CA ARG A 87 21.04 -4.67 0.28
C ARG A 87 21.14 -5.99 1.04
N LYS A 88 20.50 -7.05 0.51
CA LYS A 88 20.42 -8.38 1.16
C LYS A 88 19.79 -8.29 2.56
N HIS A 89 18.88 -7.35 2.75
CA HIS A 89 18.14 -7.12 3.99
C HIS A 89 16.70 -7.62 3.88
N ARG A 90 16.10 -7.93 5.03
CA ARG A 90 14.65 -8.18 5.05
C ARG A 90 13.94 -6.84 4.77
N PRO A 91 12.97 -6.81 3.83
CA PRO A 91 12.24 -5.59 3.52
C PRO A 91 11.60 -4.99 4.76
N SER A 92 11.74 -3.67 4.91
CA SER A 92 11.17 -2.90 6.02
C SER A 92 11.14 -1.43 5.67
N HIS A 93 10.26 -0.66 6.30
CA HIS A 93 10.23 0.80 6.14
C HIS A 93 11.24 1.51 7.05
N GLY A 94 12.46 0.97 7.19
CA GLY A 94 13.56 1.51 8.00
C GLY A 94 14.26 2.72 7.36
N ALA A 95 15.48 3.03 7.81
CA ALA A 95 16.27 4.15 7.29
C ALA A 95 16.53 4.05 5.78
N GLU A 96 16.97 2.88 5.30
CA GLU A 96 17.27 2.64 3.88
C GLU A 96 16.04 2.83 2.98
N PHE A 97 14.85 2.43 3.46
CA PHE A 97 13.61 2.64 2.72
C PHE A 97 13.32 4.13 2.61
N ARG A 98 13.39 4.86 3.73
CA ARG A 98 13.12 6.31 3.76
C ARG A 98 14.09 7.07 2.88
N GLU A 99 15.37 6.71 2.88
CA GLU A 99 16.38 7.34 2.03
C GLU A 99 16.03 7.21 0.54
N MET A 100 15.76 5.99 0.07
CA MET A 100 15.36 5.76 -1.33
C MET A 100 14.03 6.44 -1.66
N MET A 101 13.06 6.39 -0.74
CA MET A 101 11.78 7.09 -0.86
C MET A 101 11.98 8.60 -1.00
N HIS A 102 12.83 9.23 -0.18
CA HIS A 102 13.15 10.65 -0.28
C HIS A 102 13.79 11.00 -1.62
N ARG A 103 14.71 10.17 -2.12
CA ARG A 103 15.31 10.32 -3.45
C ARG A 103 14.27 10.26 -4.57
N MET A 104 13.34 9.30 -4.48
CA MET A 104 12.22 9.20 -5.42
C MET A 104 11.28 10.40 -5.35
N ASN A 105 11.02 10.90 -4.15
CA ASN A 105 10.10 12.03 -3.94
C ASN A 105 10.71 13.36 -4.35
N ALA A 106 12.02 13.54 -4.23
CA ALA A 106 12.73 14.67 -4.80
C ALA A 106 12.60 14.73 -6.34
N ALA A 107 12.33 13.60 -6.98
CA ALA A 107 12.02 13.49 -8.41
C ALA A 107 10.51 13.51 -8.72
N GLY A 108 9.64 13.81 -7.73
CA GLY A 108 8.21 14.03 -7.93
C GLY A 108 7.30 12.81 -7.80
N LEU A 109 7.77 11.63 -7.35
CA LEU A 109 6.94 10.41 -7.30
C LEU A 109 5.92 10.37 -6.16
N GLY A 110 6.20 11.05 -5.04
CA GLY A 110 5.29 11.09 -3.88
C GLY A 110 5.09 9.76 -3.13
N VAL A 111 6.04 8.83 -3.20
CA VAL A 111 6.05 7.56 -2.44
C VAL A 111 5.91 7.79 -0.94
N THR A 112 5.04 7.01 -0.28
CA THR A 112 4.79 7.10 1.15
C THR A 112 5.17 5.80 1.88
N VAL A 113 5.50 5.90 3.16
CA VAL A 113 5.82 4.74 4.03
C VAL A 113 4.60 3.83 4.23
N ARG A 114 3.41 4.42 4.39
CA ARG A 114 2.14 3.68 4.38
C ARG A 114 1.45 4.01 3.08
N HIS A 115 1.03 3.01 2.32
CA HIS A 115 0.15 3.22 1.17
C HIS A 115 -1.10 3.97 1.64
N GLN A 116 -1.19 5.26 1.30
CA GLN A 116 -2.30 6.12 1.68
C GLN A 116 -3.51 5.90 0.76
N LEU A 117 -3.93 4.65 0.55
CA LEU A 117 -5.28 4.39 0.02
C LEU A 117 -6.26 4.31 1.19
N ASN A 118 -6.23 5.32 2.07
CA ASN A 118 -7.10 5.33 3.25
C ASN A 118 -8.56 5.20 2.79
N VAL A 119 -9.01 5.94 1.78
CA VAL A 119 -10.42 5.85 1.37
C VAL A 119 -10.80 4.46 0.82
N ALA A 120 -10.04 3.92 -0.13
CA ALA A 120 -10.35 2.62 -0.72
C ALA A 120 -10.20 1.47 0.29
N VAL A 121 -9.13 1.46 1.09
CA VAL A 121 -8.91 0.45 2.14
C VAL A 121 -9.97 0.53 3.24
N HIS A 122 -10.41 1.75 3.62
CA HIS A 122 -11.50 1.93 4.57
C HIS A 122 -12.84 1.47 4.01
N GLY A 123 -13.08 1.61 2.70
CA GLY A 123 -14.23 1.04 2.02
C GLY A 123 -14.33 -0.49 2.13
N HIS A 124 -13.18 -1.18 2.31
CA HIS A 124 -13.15 -2.62 2.57
C HIS A 124 -13.26 -3.00 4.05
N HIS A 125 -13.35 -2.04 4.98
CA HIS A 125 -13.58 -2.33 6.39
C HIS A 125 -15.03 -2.75 6.62
N ARG A 126 -15.27 -4.06 6.62
CA ARG A 126 -16.60 -4.66 6.82
C ARG A 126 -17.04 -4.67 8.28
N TYR A 127 -16.12 -4.49 9.22
CA TYR A 127 -16.37 -4.62 10.65
C TYR A 127 -15.80 -3.44 11.42
N THR A 128 -16.61 -2.84 12.27
CA THR A 128 -16.19 -1.79 13.19
C THR A 128 -16.41 -2.27 14.61
N TRP A 129 -15.41 -2.08 15.46
CA TRP A 129 -15.49 -2.39 16.88
C TRP A 129 -15.32 -1.10 17.67
N GLN A 130 -16.12 -0.90 18.70
CA GLN A 130 -16.07 0.29 19.54
C GLN A 130 -15.80 -0.09 20.99
N CYS A 131 -14.94 0.68 21.64
CA CYS A 131 -14.76 0.59 23.09
C CYS A 131 -15.94 1.23 23.81
N LEU A 132 -16.57 0.49 24.72
CA LEU A 132 -17.70 0.99 25.51
C LEU A 132 -17.33 2.10 26.51
N GLN A 133 -16.06 2.22 26.89
CA GLN A 133 -15.63 3.19 27.90
C GLN A 133 -15.11 4.50 27.30
N CYS A 134 -14.27 4.43 26.27
CA CYS A 134 -13.62 5.62 25.70
C CYS A 134 -14.05 5.93 24.26
N GLY A 135 -14.98 5.14 23.69
CA GLY A 135 -15.49 5.36 22.34
C GLY A 135 -14.52 5.05 21.19
N MET A 136 -13.27 4.63 21.49
CA MET A 136 -12.26 4.32 20.47
C MET A 136 -12.78 3.26 19.48
N ALA A 137 -12.72 3.59 18.18
CA ALA A 137 -13.13 2.71 17.09
C ALA A 137 -11.95 1.95 16.46
N TYR A 138 -12.18 0.69 16.12
CA TYR A 138 -11.25 -0.18 15.42
C TYR A 138 -11.93 -0.73 14.17
N HIS A 139 -11.48 -0.28 13.00
CA HIS A 139 -11.99 -0.76 11.73
C HIS A 139 -11.17 -1.95 11.22
N ARG A 140 -11.85 -2.99 10.74
CA ARG A 140 -11.24 -4.25 10.31
C ARG A 140 -11.93 -4.79 9.05
N GLN A 141 -11.15 -5.40 8.17
CA GLN A 141 -11.66 -6.09 6.98
C GLN A 141 -12.28 -7.46 7.31
N ARG A 142 -11.80 -8.10 8.38
CA ARG A 142 -12.24 -9.41 8.89
C ARG A 142 -12.66 -9.29 10.35
N ARG A 143 -13.53 -10.17 10.85
CA ARG A 143 -13.88 -10.28 12.30
C ARG A 143 -12.72 -10.89 13.10
N THR A 144 -11.62 -10.15 13.23
CA THR A 144 -10.42 -10.62 13.94
C THR A 144 -10.38 -10.22 15.41
N ILE A 145 -11.16 -9.21 15.81
CA ILE A 145 -11.30 -8.85 17.22
C ILE A 145 -12.27 -9.82 17.87
N ILE A 146 -11.79 -10.52 18.89
CA ILE A 146 -12.56 -11.45 19.70
C ILE A 146 -12.72 -10.80 21.10
N PRO A 147 -13.91 -10.35 21.50
CA PRO A 147 -14.12 -9.59 22.75
C PRO A 147 -13.66 -10.28 24.04
N THR A 148 -13.62 -11.61 24.04
CA THR A 148 -13.13 -12.39 25.19
C THR A 148 -11.60 -12.38 25.31
N ARG A 149 -10.90 -12.04 24.22
CA ARG A 149 -9.41 -12.06 24.14
C ARG A 149 -8.81 -10.67 23.96
N HIS A 150 -9.58 -9.71 23.47
CA HIS A 150 -9.10 -8.39 23.09
C HIS A 150 -9.80 -7.30 23.90
N ILE A 151 -9.02 -6.33 24.34
CA ILE A 151 -9.45 -5.15 25.09
C ILE A 151 -8.99 -3.89 24.37
N CYS A 152 -9.59 -2.75 24.72
CA CYS A 152 -9.18 -1.47 24.18
C CYS A 152 -7.70 -1.17 24.50
N SER A 153 -6.90 -0.85 23.48
CA SER A 153 -5.49 -0.50 23.66
C SER A 153 -5.29 0.81 24.44
N ARG A 154 -6.30 1.70 24.43
CA ARG A 154 -6.25 3.00 25.11
C ARG A 154 -6.63 2.93 26.60
N CYS A 155 -7.73 2.25 26.93
CA CYS A 155 -8.31 2.28 28.29
C CYS A 155 -8.55 0.89 28.90
N ARG A 156 -8.16 -0.19 28.21
CA ARG A 156 -8.38 -1.59 28.60
C ARG A 156 -9.86 -2.02 28.71
N GLY A 157 -10.79 -1.20 28.22
CA GLY A 157 -12.22 -1.47 28.22
C GLY A 157 -12.68 -2.55 27.23
N LYS A 158 -13.89 -3.07 27.47
CA LYS A 158 -14.56 -4.04 26.59
C LYS A 158 -14.84 -3.44 25.21
N LEU A 159 -14.67 -4.28 24.18
CA LEU A 159 -14.94 -3.94 22.78
C LEU A 159 -16.22 -4.64 22.31
N VAL A 160 -17.07 -3.91 21.60
CA VAL A 160 -18.28 -4.46 20.97
C VAL A 160 -18.27 -4.18 19.48
N GLU A 161 -18.82 -5.10 18.69
CA GLU A 161 -18.98 -4.88 17.25
C GLU A 161 -20.16 -3.93 17.03
N VAL A 162 -19.95 -2.88 16.25
CA VAL A 162 -20.99 -1.94 15.82
C VAL A 162 -21.26 -2.14 14.33
N LYS A 163 -22.54 -2.22 13.96
CA LYS A 163 -22.93 -2.26 12.55
C LYS A 163 -22.72 -0.86 11.94
N LEU A 164 -22.00 -0.78 10.83
CA LEU A 164 -21.90 0.46 10.06
C LEU A 164 -23.29 0.77 9.49
N GLY A 165 -24.03 1.67 10.15
CA GLY A 165 -25.22 2.28 9.57
C GLY A 165 -24.77 3.23 8.46
N HIS A 166 -25.19 2.95 7.22
CA HIS A 166 -25.05 3.91 6.13
C HIS A 166 -25.94 5.11 6.47
N THR A 167 -25.36 6.12 7.10
CA THR A 167 -26.03 7.39 7.34
C THR A 167 -25.21 8.44 6.63
N GLN A 168 -25.58 8.69 5.37
CA GLN A 168 -25.22 9.93 4.70
C GLN A 168 -25.84 11.06 5.52
N LYS A 169 -25.02 11.96 6.06
CA LYS A 169 -25.49 13.28 6.50
C LYS A 169 -24.70 14.35 5.77
N THR A 170 -25.47 15.07 4.99
CA THR A 170 -25.18 16.30 4.26
C THR A 170 -25.26 17.53 5.20
N HIS A 171 -24.59 18.60 4.75
CA HIS A 171 -24.68 20.03 5.12
C HIS A 171 -24.07 20.57 6.44
N GLU A 172 -22.97 21.34 6.24
CA GLU A 172 -22.73 22.77 6.54
C GLU A 172 -23.06 23.42 7.91
N GLU A 173 -22.03 24.12 8.42
CA GLU A 173 -21.94 25.38 9.22
C GLU A 173 -22.73 25.49 10.56
N SER A 174 -22.31 26.18 11.63
CA SER A 174 -21.40 27.31 11.80
C SER A 174 -20.91 27.47 13.27
N LEU A 175 -19.74 28.09 13.45
CA LEU A 175 -19.22 29.00 14.50
C LEU A 175 -19.78 28.96 15.95
N ASP A 176 -18.92 28.75 16.97
CA ASP A 176 -18.35 29.80 17.84
C ASP A 176 -17.70 29.25 19.15
N GLY A 177 -16.63 29.92 19.60
CA GLY A 177 -16.38 30.09 21.05
C GLY A 177 -15.21 29.35 21.73
N LYS A 178 -14.02 29.98 21.70
CA LYS A 178 -13.01 30.17 22.78
C LYS A 178 -12.77 29.08 23.86
N GLY A 179 -11.49 28.72 24.06
CA GLY A 179 -10.99 28.48 25.43
C GLY A 179 -9.75 27.61 25.64
N VAL A 180 -8.60 28.29 25.79
CA VAL A 180 -7.50 28.01 26.73
C VAL A 180 -6.55 26.82 26.49
N ASN A 181 -5.28 27.21 26.40
CA ASN A 181 -4.04 26.46 26.27
C ASN A 181 -3.61 25.82 27.61
N ARG A 182 -3.19 24.54 27.61
CA ARG A 182 -2.18 23.98 28.53
C ARG A 182 -1.40 22.88 27.83
N GLY A 183 -0.08 23.09 27.74
CA GLY A 183 0.85 22.17 27.09
C GLY A 183 1.11 20.90 27.90
N ALA A 184 1.59 19.87 27.19
CA ALA A 184 2.32 18.75 27.77
C ALA A 184 3.18 18.08 26.68
N SER A 185 4.50 18.26 26.82
CA SER A 185 5.58 17.30 26.57
C SER A 185 5.41 16.26 25.47
N GLN A 186 6.24 16.42 24.43
CA GLN A 186 6.63 15.36 23.50
C GLN A 186 7.40 14.28 24.26
N GLY A 187 6.87 13.07 24.29
CA GLY A 187 7.56 11.85 24.67
C GLY A 187 7.55 10.92 23.46
N GLU A 188 8.73 10.72 22.88
CA GLU A 188 8.97 9.77 21.80
C GLU A 188 8.67 8.35 22.28
N GLY A 189 7.80 7.66 21.55
CA GLY A 189 7.41 6.28 21.84
C GLY A 189 7.50 5.46 20.56
N GLU A 190 8.70 4.97 20.25
CA GLU A 190 8.92 3.86 19.34
C GLU A 190 8.13 2.65 19.84
N SER A 191 7.28 2.06 18.99
CA SER A 191 6.83 0.69 19.24
C SER A 191 6.53 -0.09 17.97
N ALA A 192 7.00 -1.34 18.04
CA ALA A 192 6.44 -2.56 17.50
C ALA A 192 6.56 -2.82 16.00
N GLY A 193 7.57 -3.63 15.69
CA GLY A 193 7.72 -4.32 14.43
C GLY A 193 6.50 -5.17 14.09
N GLN A 194 6.12 -5.09 12.81
CA GLN A 194 5.15 -5.98 12.21
C GLN A 194 5.83 -7.31 11.88
N MET A 195 5.60 -8.29 12.74
CA MET A 195 5.69 -9.70 12.38
C MET A 195 4.48 -10.03 11.51
N LEU A 196 4.69 -10.22 10.20
CA LEU A 196 3.67 -10.77 9.32
C LEU A 196 3.73 -12.30 9.35
N CYS A 197 2.66 -12.89 9.87
CA CYS A 197 2.42 -14.33 9.86
C CYS A 197 2.28 -14.83 8.42
N ALA A 198 3.04 -15.87 8.08
CA ALA A 198 2.83 -16.65 6.87
C ALA A 198 1.50 -17.43 7.00
N GLY A 199 0.47 -16.95 6.30
CA GLY A 199 -0.75 -17.71 6.07
C GLY A 199 -0.64 -18.44 4.73
N GLU A 200 -0.82 -19.76 4.77
CA GLU A 200 -0.82 -20.66 3.61
C GLU A 200 -1.79 -20.16 2.52
N MET A 201 -1.28 -20.01 1.29
CA MET A 201 -2.03 -19.58 0.11
C MET A 201 -2.28 -20.80 -0.77
N ARG A 202 -3.56 -21.08 -1.06
CA ARG A 202 -3.98 -22.04 -2.10
C ARG A 202 -4.04 -21.33 -3.45
N ASP A 203 -3.73 -22.07 -4.51
CA ASP A 203 -3.52 -21.65 -5.90
C ASP A 203 -4.44 -20.52 -6.38
N ASP A 204 -3.82 -19.36 -6.60
CA ASP A 204 -4.31 -18.29 -7.46
C ASP A 204 -3.68 -18.51 -8.84
N ARG A 205 -4.50 -18.61 -9.88
CA ARG A 205 -4.01 -18.72 -11.27
C ARG A 205 -3.31 -17.41 -11.65
N ALA A 206 -2.01 -17.36 -11.43
CA ALA A 206 -1.15 -16.21 -11.65
C ALA A 206 -1.02 -15.87 -13.14
N LEU A 207 -1.34 -14.64 -13.53
CA LEU A 207 -0.85 -14.08 -14.79
C LEU A 207 0.59 -13.60 -14.54
N SER A 208 1.53 -14.52 -14.80
CA SER A 208 2.96 -14.24 -14.68
C SER A 208 3.45 -13.56 -15.95
N THR A 209 3.44 -12.24 -15.96
CA THR A 209 4.10 -11.50 -17.03
C THR A 209 5.56 -11.22 -16.65
N LYS A 210 6.46 -11.81 -17.44
CA LYS A 210 7.90 -11.61 -17.34
C LYS A 210 8.30 -10.47 -18.28
N GLY A 211 8.56 -9.28 -17.75
CA GLY A 211 9.35 -8.27 -18.45
C GLY A 211 8.61 -7.12 -19.11
N VAL A 212 9.21 -5.93 -18.95
CA VAL A 212 8.99 -4.66 -19.64
C VAL A 212 7.54 -4.32 -20.00
N PHE A 213 6.79 -3.83 -19.03
CA PHE A 213 5.48 -3.24 -19.29
C PHE A 213 5.64 -1.79 -19.73
N THR A 214 5.15 -1.44 -20.92
CA THR A 214 4.64 -0.08 -21.12
C THR A 214 3.38 0.10 -20.27
N LEU A 215 2.97 1.34 -20.06
CA LEU A 215 1.75 1.62 -19.30
C LEU A 215 0.53 0.97 -19.95
N ASP A 216 0.48 1.02 -21.28
CA ASP A 216 -0.64 0.55 -22.08
C ASP A 216 -0.73 -0.97 -22.02
N ASP A 217 0.40 -1.69 -22.11
CA ASP A 217 0.43 -3.15 -22.00
C ASP A 217 -0.22 -3.65 -20.70
N PHE A 218 0.05 -2.96 -19.59
CA PHE A 218 -0.43 -3.36 -18.28
C PHE A 218 -1.91 -3.05 -18.07
N ARG A 219 -2.40 -1.96 -18.69
CA ARG A 219 -3.82 -1.58 -18.71
C ARG A 219 -4.64 -2.50 -19.61
N GLU A 220 -4.14 -2.80 -20.80
CA GLU A 220 -4.79 -3.74 -21.72
C GLU A 220 -4.88 -5.14 -21.11
N GLU A 221 -3.82 -5.60 -20.46
CA GLU A 221 -3.85 -6.86 -19.71
C GLU A 221 -4.86 -6.85 -18.57
N PHE A 222 -4.97 -5.75 -17.83
CA PHE A 222 -5.98 -5.59 -16.78
C PHE A 222 -7.41 -5.60 -17.33
N VAL A 223 -7.67 -4.86 -18.42
CA VAL A 223 -9.00 -4.78 -19.05
C VAL A 223 -9.39 -6.13 -19.64
N ARG A 224 -8.45 -6.82 -20.31
CA ARG A 224 -8.64 -8.17 -20.86
C ARG A 224 -9.03 -9.17 -19.79
N GLU A 225 -8.41 -9.11 -18.62
CA GLU A 225 -8.62 -10.11 -17.58
C GLU A 225 -9.83 -9.83 -16.69
N PHE A 226 -10.09 -8.56 -16.35
CA PHE A 226 -11.06 -8.24 -15.31
C PHE A 226 -12.35 -7.58 -15.78
N GLY A 227 -12.42 -7.14 -17.04
CA GLY A 227 -13.57 -6.42 -17.60
C GLY A 227 -13.85 -5.08 -16.89
N GLY A 228 -13.94 -4.00 -17.65
CA GLY A 228 -14.27 -2.67 -17.13
C GLY A 228 -13.59 -1.55 -17.89
N PRO A 229 -14.04 -0.29 -17.72
CA PRO A 229 -13.37 0.85 -18.33
C PRO A 229 -11.92 0.93 -17.82
N ALA A 230 -10.99 1.18 -18.74
CA ALA A 230 -9.59 1.38 -18.41
C ALA A 230 -9.47 2.55 -17.40
N MET A 231 -8.57 2.42 -16.42
CA MET A 231 -8.34 3.38 -15.32
C MET A 231 -8.49 4.84 -15.77
N ALA A 232 -9.11 5.71 -14.95
CA ALA A 232 -9.39 7.08 -15.35
C ALA A 232 -8.15 7.76 -15.98
N PRO A 233 -8.25 8.36 -17.18
CA PRO A 233 -7.14 9.06 -17.78
C PRO A 233 -6.68 10.19 -16.85
N PRO A 234 -5.39 10.58 -16.89
CA PRO A 234 -4.89 11.68 -16.07
C PRO A 234 -5.76 12.92 -16.29
N THR A 235 -6.28 13.48 -15.20
CA THR A 235 -6.94 14.78 -15.26
C THR A 235 -5.87 15.81 -15.59
N ASN A 236 -5.88 16.31 -16.83
CA ASN A 236 -5.01 17.42 -17.22
C ASN A 236 -5.30 18.60 -16.28
N GLY A 237 -4.38 18.85 -15.34
CA GLY A 237 -4.39 20.06 -14.53
C GLY A 237 -4.31 21.27 -15.46
N ASN A 238 -5.20 22.23 -15.23
CA ASN A 238 -5.32 23.51 -15.94
C ASN A 238 -3.98 24.04 -16.44
N ARG A 239 -3.82 24.04 -17.76
CA ARG A 239 -2.88 24.91 -18.45
C ARG A 239 -3.44 26.32 -18.33
N ILE A 240 -2.85 27.14 -17.48
CA ILE A 240 -3.08 28.57 -17.47
C ILE A 240 -2.44 29.10 -18.75
N ASP A 241 -3.27 29.43 -19.74
CA ASP A 241 -2.84 30.13 -20.93
C ASP A 241 -2.53 31.58 -20.55
N HIS A 242 -1.24 31.88 -20.38
CA HIS A 242 -0.76 33.26 -20.41
C HIS A 242 -0.69 33.70 -21.88
N ASN A 243 -1.70 34.43 -22.33
CA ASN A 243 -1.58 35.33 -23.48
C ASN A 243 -2.36 36.60 -23.19
N GLY A 244 -1.63 37.72 -23.09
CA GLY A 244 -2.17 39.04 -22.82
C GLY A 244 -1.08 40.09 -22.70
N THR A 245 -0.46 40.44 -23.83
CA THR A 245 0.14 41.75 -24.10
C THR A 245 -0.46 42.28 -25.37
#